data_AF-A0A959XJI0-F1
#
_entry.id   AF-A0A959XJI0-F1
#
_cell.length_a   1.000
_cell.length_b   1.000
_cell.length_c   1.000
_cell.angle_alpha   90.00
_cell.angle_beta   90.00
_cell.angle_gamma   90.00
#
_symmetry.space_group_name_H-M   'P 1'
#
loop_
_entity.id
_entity.type
_entity.pdbx_description
1 polymer ?
#
loop_
_entity_poly.entity_id
_entity_poly.type
_entity_poly.pdbx_seq_one_letter_code
_entity_poly.pdbx_strand_id
1 'polypeptide(L)'
;MTRRTPHCDPRLVALRRMAADQGGVVSRRQAYALGVTRWEIRGAVRAGRWQQLSDQAVCLHNGEVSLAGHQWAAVLHGGPRAQLDGASALIAAGLERFEVRRIRVSVSARIAGATAPALRHS
;
A
#
# COMPACT_ATOMS: atom_id res chain seq x y z
N MET A 1 33.28 1.10 -0.98
CA MET A 1 31.91 0.92 -1.54
C MET A 1 30.91 1.15 -0.42
N THR A 2 30.39 2.37 -0.31
CA THR A 2 29.50 2.79 0.77
C THR A 2 28.11 2.18 0.59
N ARG A 3 27.67 1.33 1.53
CA ARG A 3 26.27 0.93 1.67
C ARG A 3 25.45 2.20 1.91
N ARG A 4 24.78 2.73 0.88
CA ARG A 4 23.71 3.70 1.09
C ARG A 4 22.65 3.03 1.94
N THR A 5 22.43 3.54 3.15
CA THR A 5 21.33 3.12 4.01
C THR A 5 20.01 3.23 3.23
N PRO A 6 19.19 2.16 3.13
CA PRO A 6 17.97 2.16 2.32
C PRO A 6 16.94 3.22 2.73
N HIS A 7 17.13 3.90 3.85
CA HIS A 7 16.26 5.00 4.28
C HIS A 7 16.47 6.31 3.50
N CYS A 8 17.62 6.49 2.84
CA CYS A 8 17.96 7.70 2.07
C CYS A 8 17.84 7.52 0.56
N ASP A 9 17.22 6.43 0.08
CA ASP A 9 16.90 6.31 -1.34
C ASP A 9 15.84 7.36 -1.70
N PRO A 10 16.14 8.34 -2.58
CA PRO A 10 15.21 9.41 -2.91
C PRO A 10 13.88 8.88 -3.48
N ARG A 11 13.89 7.71 -4.14
CA ARG A 11 12.68 7.07 -4.67
C ARG A 11 11.75 6.61 -3.54
N LEU A 12 12.32 5.99 -2.50
CA LEU A 12 11.58 5.53 -1.33
C LEU A 12 11.12 6.71 -0.46
N VAL A 13 11.90 7.79 -0.39
CA VAL A 13 11.48 9.03 0.28
C VAL A 13 10.29 9.66 -0.45
N ALA A 14 10.36 9.80 -1.77
CA ALA A 14 9.24 10.31 -2.58
C ALA A 14 8.00 9.43 -2.46
N LEU A 15 8.18 8.11 -2.49
CA LEU A 15 7.08 7.15 -2.34
C LEU A 15 6.40 7.27 -0.97
N ARG A 16 7.18 7.44 0.12
CA ARG A 16 6.64 7.65 1.47
C ARG A 16 5.86 8.95 1.61
N ARG A 17 6.34 10.04 1.00
CA ARG A 17 5.61 11.32 0.99
C ARG A 17 4.27 11.17 0.29
N MET A 18 4.27 10.58 -0.92
CA MET A 18 3.04 10.31 -1.66
C MET A 18 2.06 9.41 -0.89
N ALA A 19 2.58 8.41 -0.17
CA ALA A 19 1.75 7.55 0.67
C ALA A 19 1.15 8.32 1.84
N ALA A 20 1.90 9.24 2.47
CA ALA A 20 1.39 10.05 3.58
C ALA A 20 0.16 10.88 3.15
N ASP A 21 0.19 11.46 1.95
CA ASP A 21 -0.93 12.20 1.37
C ASP A 21 -2.13 11.29 1.02
N GLN A 22 -1.89 9.98 0.89
CA GLN A 22 -2.87 8.95 0.51
C GLN A 22 -3.21 7.98 1.65
N GLY A 23 -3.07 8.42 2.91
CA GLY A 23 -3.45 7.61 4.08
C GLY A 23 -2.58 6.35 4.28
N GLY A 24 -1.32 6.40 3.86
CA GLY A 24 -0.33 5.33 3.94
C GLY A 24 -0.28 4.39 2.74
N VAL A 25 -1.12 4.62 1.72
CA VAL A 25 -1.33 3.69 0.59
C VAL A 25 -0.84 4.28 -0.72
N VAL A 26 -0.27 3.43 -1.58
CA VAL A 26 0.11 3.78 -2.95
C VAL A 26 -0.24 2.63 -3.90
N SER A 27 -0.45 2.97 -5.17
CA SER A 27 -0.54 1.98 -6.24
C SER A 27 0.84 1.47 -6.64
N ARG A 28 0.88 0.24 -7.17
CA ARG A 28 2.07 -0.30 -7.82
C ARG A 28 2.54 0.57 -8.98
N ARG A 29 1.62 1.19 -9.72
CA ARG A 29 1.95 2.11 -10.82
C ARG A 29 2.69 3.35 -10.33
N GLN A 30 2.23 3.96 -9.23
CA GLN A 30 2.94 5.09 -8.59
C GLN A 30 4.34 4.67 -8.13
N ALA A 31 4.48 3.49 -7.52
CA ALA A 31 5.79 2.94 -7.17
C ALA A 31 6.69 2.75 -8.38
N TYR A 32 6.16 2.18 -9.48
CA TYR A 32 6.91 1.98 -10.74
C TYR A 32 7.31 3.31 -11.38
N ALA A 33 6.45 4.33 -11.33
CA ALA A 33 6.76 5.67 -11.83
C ALA A 33 7.94 6.33 -11.08
N LEU A 34 8.13 5.98 -9.80
CA LEU A 34 9.28 6.41 -8.99
C LEU A 34 10.49 5.46 -9.11
N GLY A 35 10.43 4.43 -9.95
CA GLY A 35 11.52 3.47 -10.12
C GLY A 35 11.64 2.43 -9.01
N VAL A 36 10.62 2.27 -8.17
CA VAL A 36 10.55 1.20 -7.16
C VAL A 36 9.98 -0.05 -7.81
N THR A 37 10.79 -1.09 -7.94
CA THR A 37 10.47 -2.28 -8.72
C THR A 37 9.48 -3.21 -8.03
N ARG A 38 8.87 -4.12 -8.82
CA ARG A 38 7.99 -5.18 -8.29
C ARG A 38 8.68 -6.06 -7.24
N TRP A 39 10.00 -6.23 -7.35
CA TRP A 39 10.78 -7.07 -6.44
C TRP A 39 11.04 -6.39 -5.11
N GLU A 40 11.28 -5.08 -5.11
CA GLU A 40 11.41 -4.28 -3.88
C GLU A 40 10.08 -4.24 -3.12
N ILE A 41 8.96 -4.04 -3.83
CA ILE A 41 7.62 -4.13 -3.23
C ILE A 41 7.40 -5.50 -2.60
N ARG A 42 7.61 -6.58 -3.38
CA ARG A 42 7.41 -7.96 -2.92
C ARG A 42 8.33 -8.29 -1.74
N GLY A 43 9.56 -7.78 -1.75
CA GLY A 43 10.53 -7.93 -0.66
C GLY A 43 10.12 -7.19 0.61
N ALA A 44 9.60 -5.96 0.48
CA ALA A 44 9.10 -5.18 1.62
C ALA A 44 7.84 -5.79 2.24
N VAL A 45 6.93 -6.32 1.40
CA VAL A 45 5.74 -7.06 1.86
C VAL A 45 6.13 -8.36 2.55
N ARG A 46 7.02 -9.17 1.95
CA ARG A 46 7.52 -10.40 2.58
C ARG A 46 8.22 -10.16 3.92
N ALA A 47 8.97 -9.07 4.01
CA ALA A 47 9.65 -8.71 5.24
C ALA A 47 8.72 -8.10 6.30
N GLY A 48 7.40 -8.06 6.06
CA GLY A 48 6.42 -7.52 6.98
C GLY A 48 6.57 -6.01 7.25
N ARG A 49 7.26 -5.29 6.36
CA ARG A 49 7.39 -3.82 6.47
C ARG A 49 6.19 -3.11 5.85
N TRP A 50 5.68 -3.67 4.75
CA TRP A 50 4.56 -3.16 3.98
C TRP A 50 3.43 -4.20 3.95
N GLN A 51 2.20 -3.77 3.71
CA GLN A 51 1.02 -4.63 3.61
C GLN A 51 0.43 -4.56 2.20
N GLN A 52 0.06 -5.70 1.63
CA GLN A 52 -0.67 -5.73 0.37
C GLN A 52 -2.17 -5.55 0.65
N LEU A 53 -2.78 -4.50 0.07
CA LEU A 53 -4.23 -4.24 0.20
C LEU A 53 -5.03 -4.72 -1.01
N SER A 54 -4.41 -4.81 -2.18
CA SER A 54 -4.99 -5.42 -3.37
C SER A 54 -3.89 -5.81 -4.36
N ASP A 55 -4.25 -6.29 -5.55
CA ASP A 55 -3.27 -6.51 -6.64
C ASP A 55 -2.63 -5.20 -7.14
N GLN A 56 -3.31 -4.08 -6.92
CA GLN A 56 -2.89 -2.77 -7.41
C GLN A 56 -2.40 -1.84 -6.31
N ALA A 57 -2.78 -2.03 -5.04
CA ALA A 57 -2.46 -1.14 -3.93
C ALA A 57 -1.67 -1.82 -2.79
N VAL A 58 -0.74 -1.06 -2.22
CA VAL A 58 0.14 -1.46 -1.12
C VAL A 58 0.21 -0.34 -0.08
N CYS A 59 0.13 -0.72 1.20
CA CYS A 59 0.36 0.15 2.34
C CYS A 59 1.83 0.09 2.77
N LEU A 60 2.47 1.24 2.97
CA LEU A 60 3.90 1.34 3.24
C LEU A 60 4.29 1.16 4.72
N HIS A 61 3.33 0.76 5.56
CA HIS A 61 3.54 0.35 6.94
C HIS A 61 2.83 -0.98 7.22
N ASN A 62 3.08 -1.55 8.39
CA ASN A 62 2.51 -2.82 8.85
C ASN A 62 1.49 -2.67 10.00
N GLY A 63 1.23 -1.45 10.47
CA GLY A 63 0.14 -1.16 11.42
C GLY A 63 -1.24 -1.07 10.76
N GLU A 64 -2.27 -0.83 11.57
CA GLU A 64 -3.66 -0.70 11.11
C GLU A 64 -3.80 0.36 10.00
N VAL A 65 -4.53 0.01 8.94
CA VAL A 65 -4.76 0.90 7.81
C VAL A 65 -5.92 1.84 8.16
N SER A 66 -5.66 3.14 8.09
CA SER A 66 -6.68 4.15 8.37
C SER A 66 -7.86 4.06 7.40
N LEU A 67 -9.01 4.62 7.78
CA LEU A 67 -10.17 4.76 6.90
C LEU A 67 -9.80 5.47 5.58
N ALA A 68 -9.00 6.53 5.66
CA ALA A 68 -8.49 7.25 4.49
C ALA A 68 -7.64 6.33 3.60
N GLY A 69 -6.79 5.49 4.18
CA GLY A 69 -6.01 4.50 3.44
C GLY A 69 -6.89 3.48 2.70
N HIS A 70 -7.97 3.00 3.33
CA HIS A 70 -8.94 2.11 2.68
C HIS A 70 -9.69 2.79 1.53
N GLN A 71 -10.08 4.05 1.70
CA GLN A 71 -10.71 4.83 0.65
C GLN A 71 -9.77 5.03 -0.55
N TRP A 72 -8.50 5.38 -0.29
CA TRP A 72 -7.48 5.47 -1.33
C TRP A 72 -7.24 4.12 -2.03
N ALA A 73 -7.22 3.02 -1.29
CA ALA A 73 -7.12 1.69 -1.91
C ALA A 73 -8.27 1.40 -2.89
N ALA A 74 -9.50 1.82 -2.58
CA ALA A 74 -10.65 1.69 -3.47
C ALA A 74 -10.53 2.57 -4.73
N VAL A 75 -10.09 3.82 -4.54
CA VAL A 75 -9.84 4.78 -5.64
C VAL A 75 -8.75 4.26 -6.59
N LEU A 76 -7.66 3.74 -6.05
CA LEU A 76 -6.55 3.18 -6.83
C LEU A 76 -6.94 1.88 -7.56
N HIS A 77 -7.93 1.15 -7.04
CA HIS A 77 -8.44 -0.07 -7.69
C HIS A 77 -9.25 0.22 -8.96
N GLY A 78 -9.95 1.36 -9.03
CA GLY A 78 -10.78 1.72 -10.17
C GLY A 78 -10.00 2.16 -11.44
N GLY A 79 -8.66 2.15 -11.40
CA GLY A 79 -7.82 2.53 -12.53
C GLY A 79 -7.70 4.06 -12.73
N PRO A 80 -7.05 4.55 -13.81
CA PRO A 80 -6.58 5.94 -13.90
C PRO A 80 -7.68 7.01 -13.84
N ARG A 81 -8.84 6.74 -14.44
CA ARG A 81 -10.00 7.66 -14.40
C ARG A 81 -10.60 7.71 -12.99
N ALA A 82 -10.87 6.55 -12.39
CA ALA A 82 -11.33 6.48 -11.00
C ALA A 82 -10.29 6.98 -10.00
N GLN A 83 -8.99 6.90 -10.30
CA GLN A 83 -7.93 7.48 -9.47
C GLN A 83 -8.03 9.00 -9.45
N LEU A 84 -8.21 9.64 -10.62
CA LEU A 84 -8.36 11.10 -10.70
C LEU A 84 -9.66 11.56 -10.04
N ASP A 85 -10.78 10.93 -10.40
CA ASP A 85 -12.11 11.28 -9.91
C ASP A 85 -12.23 10.97 -8.42
N GLY A 86 -11.70 9.84 -7.99
CA GLY A 86 -11.72 9.38 -6.61
C GLY A 86 -10.73 10.12 -5.71
N ALA A 87 -9.53 10.46 -6.18
CA ALA A 87 -8.61 11.34 -5.45
C ALA A 87 -9.25 12.71 -5.25
N SER A 88 -9.78 13.29 -6.32
CA SER A 88 -10.43 14.61 -6.29
C SER A 88 -11.68 14.59 -5.39
N ALA A 89 -12.48 13.53 -5.50
CA ALA A 89 -13.64 13.32 -4.64
C ALA A 89 -13.23 13.11 -3.18
N LEU A 90 -12.17 12.34 -2.88
CA LEU A 90 -11.67 12.13 -1.52
C LEU A 90 -11.07 13.40 -0.91
N ILE A 91 -10.37 14.19 -1.71
CA ILE A 91 -9.87 15.51 -1.30
C ILE A 91 -11.06 16.44 -0.98
N ALA A 92 -12.08 16.48 -1.86
CA ALA A 92 -13.29 17.27 -1.62
C ALA A 92 -14.13 16.75 -0.42
N ALA A 93 -14.18 15.44 -0.23
CA ALA A 93 -14.91 14.70 0.80
C ALA A 93 -14.28 14.80 2.19
N GLY A 94 -12.97 14.63 2.24
CA GLY A 94 -12.15 14.50 3.45
C GLY A 94 -11.58 15.82 3.97
N LEU A 95 -11.88 16.95 3.31
CA LEU A 95 -11.61 18.29 3.84
C LEU A 95 -12.84 18.93 4.54
N GLU A 96 -14.06 18.41 4.37
CA GLU A 96 -15.23 19.03 5.04
C GLU A 96 -16.16 18.09 5.83
N ARG A 97 -16.43 16.83 5.43
CA ARG A 97 -17.29 15.91 6.19
C ARG A 97 -17.50 14.61 5.41
N PHE A 98 -16.85 13.51 5.81
CA PHE A 98 -17.24 12.19 5.31
C PHE A 98 -17.62 11.26 6.46
N GLU A 99 -18.90 11.32 6.84
CA GLU A 99 -19.53 10.24 7.59
C GLU A 99 -19.67 9.02 6.67
N VAL A 100 -18.86 7.99 6.94
CA VAL A 100 -18.95 6.71 6.25
C VAL A 100 -20.14 5.94 6.82
N ARG A 101 -21.29 6.01 6.13
CA ARG A 101 -22.30 4.96 6.20
C ARG A 101 -21.77 3.71 5.49
N ARG A 102 -20.92 3.01 6.24
CA ARG A 102 -20.69 1.55 6.21
C ARG A 102 -20.58 0.93 4.82
N ILE A 103 -19.49 1.22 4.10
CA ILE A 103 -18.92 0.24 3.18
C ILE A 103 -17.85 -0.52 3.98
N ARG A 104 -18.23 -1.68 4.49
CA ARG A 104 -17.31 -2.64 5.10
C ARG A 104 -16.50 -3.26 3.95
N VAL A 105 -15.40 -2.64 3.55
CA VAL A 105 -14.41 -3.29 2.67
C VAL A 105 -13.55 -4.19 3.54
N SER A 106 -13.98 -5.45 3.73
CA SER A 106 -13.06 -6.51 4.14
C SER A 106 -12.20 -6.86 2.93
N VAL A 107 -10.96 -6.36 2.88
CA VAL A 107 -9.93 -6.99 2.04
C VAL A 107 -9.55 -8.29 2.75
N SER A 108 -10.07 -9.41 2.27
CA SER A 108 -9.61 -10.74 2.65
C SER A 108 -8.17 -10.93 2.17
N ALA A 109 -7.22 -10.82 3.09
CA ALA A 109 -5.89 -11.36 2.88
C ALA A 109 -5.94 -12.90 2.93
N ARG A 110 -5.94 -13.54 1.76
CA ARG A 110 -5.51 -14.95 1.59
C ARG A 110 -5.32 -15.23 0.09
N ILE A 111 -4.23 -15.84 -0.40
CA ILE A 111 -3.60 -17.11 -0.03
C ILE A 111 -2.13 -17.21 -0.56
N ALA A 112 -1.22 -17.86 0.18
CA ALA A 112 -0.36 -18.97 -0.30
C ALA A 112 0.72 -19.40 0.75
N GLY A 113 0.48 -20.56 1.38
CA GLY A 113 1.47 -21.62 1.64
C GLY A 113 2.64 -21.35 2.59
N ALA A 114 2.42 -21.49 3.89
CA ALA A 114 3.50 -21.84 4.82
C ALA A 114 3.60 -23.37 4.89
N THR A 115 4.61 -23.94 4.22
CA THR A 115 5.05 -25.31 4.50
C THR A 115 5.93 -25.26 5.73
N ALA A 116 5.45 -25.80 6.85
CA ALA A 116 6.28 -26.04 8.03
C ALA A 116 7.29 -27.18 7.75
N PRO A 117 8.56 -27.07 8.13
CA PRO A 117 9.46 -28.22 8.07
C PRO A 117 9.08 -29.21 9.17
N ALA A 118 8.92 -30.46 8.76
CA ALA A 118 8.64 -31.60 9.62
C ALA A 118 9.72 -31.77 10.68
N LEU A 119 9.28 -31.98 11.92
CA LEU A 119 10.07 -32.56 12.99
C LEU A 119 10.54 -33.95 12.54
N ARG A 120 11.86 -34.19 12.58
CA ARG A 120 12.41 -35.54 12.53
C ARG A 120 13.15 -35.82 13.83
N HIS A 121 12.58 -36.75 14.59
CA HIS A 121 13.23 -37.44 15.68
C HIS A 121 14.47 -38.19 15.17
N SER A 122 15.54 -38.13 15.96
CA SER A 122 16.44 -39.25 16.24
C SER A 122 16.94 -39.10 17.66
#